data_AF-A0A840SUR1-F1
#
_entry.id   AF-A0A840SUR1-F1
#
_cell.length_a   1.000
_cell.length_b   1.000
_cell.length_c   1.000
_cell.angle_alpha   90.00
_cell.angle_beta   90.00
_cell.angle_gamma   90.00
#
_symmetry.space_group_name_H-M   'P 1'
#
loop_
_entity.id
_entity.type
_entity.pdbx_description
1 polymer ?
#
loop_
_entity_poly.entity_id
_entity_poly.type
_entity_poly.pdbx_seq_one_letter_code
_entity_poly.pdbx_strand_id
1 'polypeptide(L)' 'MVLNGFFLSSAAHRLRIALNLKGLGYETHSVHLRRGDQRS' A
#
# COMPACT_ATOMS: atom_id res chain seq x y z
N MET A 1 -4.90 1.15 -10.57
CA MET A 1 -3.58 0.74 -10.03
C MET A 1 -3.79 0.14 -8.65
N VAL A 2 -3.20 -1.01 -8.36
CA VAL A 2 -3.37 -1.70 -7.07
C VAL A 2 -2.20 -1.34 -6.14
N LEU A 3 -2.51 -0.82 -4.96
CA LEU A 3 -1.58 -0.54 -3.88
C LEU A 3 -1.56 -1.73 -2.93
N ASN A 4 -0.56 -2.59 -3.09
CA ASN A 4 -0.28 -3.67 -2.15
C ASN A 4 0.44 -3.09 -0.93
N GLY A 5 -0.26 -3.03 0.20
CA GLY A 5 0.25 -2.35 1.38
C GLY A 5 -0.21 -3.00 2.68
N PHE A 6 0.66 -2.94 3.68
CA PHE A 6 0.29 -3.17 5.07
C PHE A 6 0.04 -1.82 5.74
N PHE A 7 -0.97 -1.74 6.61
CA PHE A 7 -1.35 -0.50 7.27
C PHE A 7 -0.19 0.16 8.04
N LEU A 8 0.70 -0.63 8.66
CA LEU A 8 1.87 -0.12 9.39
C LEU A 8 3.14 -0.01 8.53
N SER A 9 3.06 -0.23 7.21
CA SER A 9 4.22 -0.05 6.34
C SER A 9 4.46 1.43 6.06
N SER A 10 5.64 1.94 6.44
CA SER A 10 6.02 3.33 6.20
C SER A 10 6.08 3.69 4.71
N ALA A 11 6.46 2.73 3.86
CA ALA A 11 6.46 2.92 2.41
C ALA A 11 5.03 3.02 1.84
N ALA A 12 4.13 2.15 2.28
CA ALA A 12 2.72 2.19 1.86
C ALA A 12 2.04 3.49 2.32
N HIS A 13 2.35 3.95 3.54
CA HIS A 13 1.84 5.22 4.06
C HIS A 13 2.27 6.42 3.22
N ARG A 14 3.57 6.53 2.88
CA ARG A 14 4.08 7.61 2.01
C ARG A 14 3.46 7.56 0.61
N LEU A 15 3.28 6.36 0.06
CA LEU A 15 2.70 6.19 -1.28
C LEU A 15 1.22 6.60 -1.32
N ARG A 16 0.44 6.31 -0.27
CA ARG A 16 -0.95 6.83 -0.15
C ARG A 16 -0.99 8.35 -0.20
N ILE A 17 -0.07 9.03 0.49
CA ILE A 17 0.02 10.50 0.46
C ILE A 17 0.37 10.96 -0.96
N ALA A 18 1.40 10.39 -1.58
CA ALA A 18 1.85 10.78 -2.91
C ALA A 18 0.77 10.56 -3.99
N LEU A 19 0.01 9.47 -3.91
CA LEU A 19 -1.09 9.18 -4.85
C LEU A 19 -2.26 10.15 -4.68
N ASN A 20 -2.63 10.48 -3.44
CA ASN A 20 -3.65 11.50 -3.17
C ASN A 20 -3.21 12.89 -3.65
N LEU A 21 -1.95 13.27 -3.41
CA LEU A 21 -1.39 14.55 -3.90
C LEU A 21 -1.39 14.63 -5.43
N LYS A 22 -1.20 13.49 -6.11
CA LYS A 22 -1.23 13.39 -7.58
C LYS A 22 -2.65 13.20 -8.14
N GLY A 23 -3.68 13.09 -7.30
CA GLY A 23 -5.06 12.83 -7.73
C GLY A 23 -5.24 11.48 -8.44
N LEU A 24 -4.36 10.51 -8.19
CA LEU A 24 -4.39 9.22 -8.87
C LEU A 24 -5.23 8.23 -8.07
N GLY A 25 -6.26 7.68 -8.71
CA GLY A 25 -7.08 6.62 -8.14
C GLY A 25 -6.27 5.32 -7.97
N TYR A 26 -6.35 4.73 -6.78
CA TYR A 26 -5.75 3.43 -6.50
C TYR A 26 -6.69 2.57 -5.67
N GLU A 27 -6.62 1.27 -5.91
CA GLU A 27 -7.29 0.26 -5.11
C GLU A 27 -6.33 -0.22 -4.02
N THR A 28 -6.78 -0.40 -2.78
CA THR A 28 -5.90 -0.86 -1.69
C THR A 28 -6.07 -2.36 -1.50
N HIS A 29 -4.98 -3.11 -1.64
CA HIS A 29 -4.93 -4.53 -1.33
C HIS A 29 -4.08 -4.75 -0.07
N SER A 30 -4.73 -5.28 0.97
CA SER A 30 -4.11 -5.47 2.28
C SER A 30 -3.18 -6.68 2.26
N VAL A 31 -1.88 -6.44 2.44
CA VAL A 31 -0.88 -7.51 2.56
C VAL A 31 -0.44 -7.63 4.02
N HIS A 32 -0.55 -8.82 4.61
CA HIS A 32 -0.13 -9.04 6.00
C HIS A 32 1.35 -9.39 6.09
N LEU A 33 2.20 -8.37 6.31
CA LEU A 33 3.66 -8.55 6.39
C LEU A 33 4.10 -9.52 7.50
N ARG A 34 3.36 -9.56 8.62
CA ARG A 34 3.64 -10.46 9.75
C ARG A 34 3.33 -11.92 9.43
N ARG A 35 2.41 -12.19 8.48
CA ARG A 35 2.05 -13.54 8.03
C ARG A 35 2.97 -14.03 6.90
N GLY A 36 3.76 -13.13 6.30
CA GLY A 36 4.68 -13.47 5.21
C GLY A 36 4.06 -13.38 3.81
N ASP A 37 2.86 -12.82 3.68
CA ASP A 37 2.10 -12.73 2.42
C ASP A 37 2.82 -11.96 1.30
N GLN A 38 3.90 -11.23 1.61
CA GLN A 38 4.69 -10.48 0.64
C GLN A 38 5.66 -11.31 -0.20
N ARG A 39 5.81 -12.61 0.11
CA ARG A 39 6.77 -13.50 -0.57
C ARG A 39 6.14 -14.35 -1.68
N SER A 40 4.83 -14.22 -1.90
CA SER A 40 4.09 -15.06 -2.84
C SER A 40 3.82 -14.37 -4.18
#